data_AF-A7EEX0-F1
#
_entry.id   AF-A7EEX0-F1
#
_cell.length_a   1.000
_cell.length_b   1.000
_cell.length_c   1.000
_cell.angle_alpha   90.00
_cell.angle_beta   90.00
_cell.angle_gamma   90.00
#
_symmetry.space_group_name_H-M   'P 1'
#
loop_
_entity.id
_entity.type
_entity.pdbx_description
1 polymer ?
#
loop_
_entity_poly.entity_id
_entity_poly.type
_entity_poly.pdbx_seq_one_letter_code
_entity_poly.pdbx_strand_id
1 'polypeptide(L)' 'METRANNLNLTEKEEEVLIQYIIDMDEREFAPKLSNIEDMANYILESRNAKKIGKL' A
#
# COMPACT_ATOMS: atom_id res chain seq x y z
N MET A 1 -13.05 -17.42 -1.00
CA MET A 1 -11.59 -17.43 -1.25
C MET A 1 -11.35 -16.27 -2.19
N GLU A 2 -10.89 -15.14 -1.67
CA GLU A 2 -10.66 -13.96 -2.50
C GLU A 2 -9.53 -14.25 -3.48
N THR A 3 -9.85 -14.22 -4.77
CA THR A 3 -8.91 -14.53 -5.83
C THR A 3 -7.90 -13.40 -5.90
N ARG A 4 -6.68 -13.64 -5.40
CA ARG A 4 -5.57 -12.69 -5.48
C ARG A 4 -5.37 -12.29 -6.94
N ALA A 5 -5.49 -11.01 -7.26
CA ALA A 5 -5.21 -10.53 -8.60
C ALA A 5 -3.73 -10.80 -8.93
N ASN A 6 -3.44 -11.36 -10.11
CA ASN A 6 -2.08 -11.71 -10.56
C ASN A 6 -1.10 -10.51 -10.64
N ASN A 7 -1.57 -9.28 -10.38
CA ASN A 7 -0.79 -8.04 -10.42
C ASN A 7 -0.56 -7.43 -9.03
N LEU A 8 -0.75 -8.21 -7.96
CA LEU A 8 -0.40 -7.78 -6.60
C LEU A 8 1.12 -7.68 -6.48
N ASN A 9 1.63 -6.44 -6.54
CA ASN A 9 3.04 -6.17 -6.28
C ASN A 9 3.35 -6.33 -4.79
N LEU A 10 2.39 -6.22 -3.88
CA LEU A 10 2.60 -6.38 -2.44
C LEU A 10 2.35 -7.83 -1.99
N THR A 11 3.17 -8.30 -1.07
CA THR A 11 2.97 -9.55 -0.31
C THR A 11 1.91 -9.33 0.77
N GLU A 12 1.31 -10.41 1.28
CA GLU A 12 0.29 -10.35 2.33
C GLU A 12 0.72 -9.48 3.52
N LYS A 13 1.97 -9.63 3.96
CA LYS A 13 2.51 -8.86 5.08
C LYS A 13 2.63 -7.37 4.78
N GLU A 14 2.97 -7.02 3.55
CA GLU A 14 3.05 -5.63 3.11
C GLU A 14 1.66 -5.01 2.94
N GLU A 15 0.68 -5.80 2.49
CA GLU A 15 -0.73 -5.41 2.45
C GLU A 15 -1.27 -5.14 3.87
N GLU A 16 -0.97 -5.98 4.85
CA GLU A 16 -1.34 -5.74 6.25
C GLU A 16 -0.76 -4.41 6.78
N VAL A 17 0.51 -4.13 6.49
CA VAL A 17 1.14 -2.85 6.88
C VAL A 17 0.46 -1.67 6.21
N LEU A 18 0.08 -1.79 4.93
CA LEU A 18 -0.64 -0.74 4.21
C LEU A 18 -2.05 -0.50 4.78
N ILE A 19 -2.76 -1.58 5.15
CA ILE A 19 -4.08 -1.50 5.77
C ILE A 19 -3.99 -0.82 7.15
N GLN A 20 -3.01 -1.20 7.97
CA GLN A 20 -2.78 -0.56 9.27
C GLN A 20 -2.49 0.93 9.10
N TYR A 21 -1.67 1.30 8.11
CA TYR A 21 -1.40 2.71 7.80
C TYR A 21 -2.66 3.51 7.42
N ILE A 22 -3.62 2.90 6.72
CA ILE A 22 -4.91 3.52 6.39
C ILE A 22 -5.75 3.73 7.65
N ILE A 23 -5.82 2.73 8.53
CA ILE A 23 -6.55 2.82 9.81
C ILE A 23 -5.93 3.92 10.70
N ASP A 24 -4.61 3.93 10.84
CA ASP A 24 -3.85 4.95 11.57
C ASP A 24 -4.11 6.37 11.03
N MET A 25 -4.26 6.53 9.71
CA MET A 25 -4.62 7.81 9.10
C MET A 25 -6.04 8.23 9.46
N ASP A 26 -7.00 7.31 9.36
CA ASP A 26 -8.40 7.56 9.68
C ASP A 26 -8.59 7.92 11.16
N GLU A 27 -7.89 7.21 12.07
CA GLU A 27 -7.88 7.50 13.51
C GLU A 27 -7.31 8.88 13.84
N ARG A 28 -6.41 9.41 13.01
CA ARG A 28 -5.82 10.76 13.17
C ARG A 28 -6.67 11.86 12.54
N GLU A 29 -7.92 11.56 12.18
CA GLU A 29 -8.83 12.45 11.44
C GLU A 29 -8.24 12.89 10.08
N PHE A 30 -7.28 12.14 9.55
CA PHE A 30 -6.66 12.38 8.26
C PHE A 30 -7.30 11.46 7.22
N ALA A 31 -8.19 12.02 6.40
CA ALA A 31 -8.84 11.25 5.35
C ALA A 31 -7.78 10.59 4.42
N PRO A 32 -7.73 9.25 4.32
CA PRO A 32 -6.76 8.57 3.50
C PRO A 32 -7.00 8.89 2.03
N LYS A 33 -6.02 9.52 1.38
CA LYS A 33 -6.05 9.80 -0.06
C LYS A 33 -5.36 8.68 -0.83
N LEU A 34 -5.83 8.39 -2.04
CA LEU A 34 -5.19 7.42 -2.93
C LEU A 34 -3.70 7.74 -3.18
N SER A 35 -3.33 9.02 -3.25
CA SER A 35 -1.93 9.46 -3.36
C SER A 35 -1.09 9.00 -2.16
N ASN A 36 -1.61 9.15 -0.94
CA ASN A 36 -0.89 8.78 0.28
C ASN A 36 -0.72 7.25 0.39
N ILE A 37 -1.72 6.50 -0.09
CA ILE A 37 -1.69 5.04 -0.14
C ILE A 37 -0.68 4.58 -1.20
N GLU A 38 -0.66 5.23 -2.37
CA GLU A 38 0.30 4.96 -3.44
C GLU A 38 1.74 5.25 -2.99
N ASP A 39 1.97 6.38 -2.32
CA ASP A 39 3.28 6.74 -1.74
C ASP A 39 3.75 5.70 -0.72
N MET A 40 2.87 5.27 0.20
CA MET A 40 3.23 4.27 1.21
C MET A 40 3.52 2.90 0.58
N ALA A 41 2.71 2.48 -0.39
CA ALA A 41 2.96 1.25 -1.13
C ALA A 41 4.26 1.33 -1.95
N ASN A 42 4.55 2.48 -2.55
CA ASN A 42 5.82 2.73 -3.25
C ASN A 42 7.02 2.70 -2.30
N TYR A 43 6.87 3.26 -1.10
CA TYR A 43 7.88 3.20 -0.05
C TYR A 43 8.18 1.76 0.36
N ILE A 44 7.15 0.95 0.57
CA ILE A 44 7.29 -0.49 0.88
C ILE A 44 8.01 -1.22 -0.27
N LEU A 45 7.61 -0.98 -1.51
CA LEU A 45 8.24 -1.60 -2.68
C LEU A 45 9.70 -1.18 -2.85
N GLU A 46 10.00 0.10 -2.66
CA GLU A 46 11.35 0.65 -2.76
C GLU A 46 12.28 0.05 -1.68
N SER A 47 11.75 -0.21 -0.48
CA SER A 47 12.51 -0.85 0.62
C SER A 47 13.10 -2.22 0.26
N ARG A 48 12.48 -2.92 -0.69
CA ARG A 48 12.95 -4.21 -1.22
C ARG A 48 13.43 -4.15 -2.68
N ASN A 49 13.69 -2.95 -3.21
CA ASN A 49 14.08 -2.71 -4.60
C ASN A 49 13.07 -3.26 -5.64
N ALA A 50 11.79 -3.30 -5.30
CA ALA A 50 10.73 -3.68 -6.23
C ALA A 50 10.25 -2.47 -7.05
N LYS A 51 9.59 -2.75 -8.18
CA LYS A 51 9.03 -1.73 -9.06
C LYS A 51 7.90 -0.98 -8.36
N LYS A 52 7.94 0.35 -8.40
CA LYS A 52 6.87 1.22 -7.92
C LYS A 52 5.55 0.94 -8.64
N ILE A 53 4.45 1.10 -7.91
CA ILE A 53 3.10 1.19 -8.44
C ILE A 53 2.78 2.64 -8.85
N GLY A 54 1.90 2.80 -9.83
CA GLY A 54 1.57 4.10 -10.43
C GLY A 54 2.22 4.30 -11.80
N LYS A 55 1.75 5.31 -12.53
CA LYS A 55 2.34 5.69 -13.83
C LYS A 55 3.59 6.53 -13.58
N LEU A 56 4.72 6.09 -14.14
CA LEU A 56 5.92 6.90 -14.38
C LEU A 56 5.57 8.15 -15.20
#